data_AF-A0A367HIM3-F1
#
_entry.id   AF-A0A367HIM3-F1
#
_cell.length_a   1.000
_cell.length_b   1.000
_cell.length_c   1.000
_cell.angle_alpha   90.00
_cell.angle_beta   90.00
_cell.angle_gamma   90.00
#
_symmetry.space_group_name_H-M   'P 1'
#
loop_
_entity.id
_entity.type
_entity.pdbx_description
1 polymer ?
#
loop_
_entity_poly.entity_id
_entity_poly.type
_entity_poly.pdbx_seq_one_letter_code
_entity_poly.pdbx_strand_id
1 'polypeptide(L)' 'MRGLDGLTPRQEEIVRCARRWVAEYGEAPSVRELGEAVGLSSSGSIAYQLRRMREAGVVVETRGRRSDRCPHCGR' A
#
# COMPACT_ATOMS: atom_id res chain seq x y z
N MET A 1 16.31 -4.13 -9.81
CA MET A 1 14.92 -3.72 -10.06
C MET A 1 14.03 -4.85 -9.55
N ARG A 2 13.57 -4.80 -8.30
CA ARG A 2 12.70 -5.87 -7.76
C ARG A 2 11.32 -5.64 -8.35
N GLY A 3 11.02 -6.44 -9.36
CA GLY A 3 9.77 -6.41 -10.07
C GLY A 3 8.65 -6.85 -9.15
N LEU A 4 7.45 -6.58 -9.61
CA LEU A 4 6.22 -6.89 -8.91
C LEU A 4 5.87 -8.39 -9.08
N ASP A 5 6.88 -9.23 -9.33
CA ASP A 5 6.81 -10.62 -9.80
C ASP A 5 6.31 -11.64 -8.76
N GLY A 6 6.11 -11.20 -7.51
CA GLY A 6 5.49 -11.99 -6.44
C GLY A 6 4.16 -11.43 -5.92
N LEU A 7 3.62 -10.37 -6.54
CA LEU A 7 2.39 -9.75 -6.09
C LEU A 7 1.18 -10.33 -6.81
N THR A 8 0.11 -10.52 -6.04
CA THR A 8 -1.19 -10.85 -6.62
C THR A 8 -1.72 -9.67 -7.44
N PRO A 9 -2.59 -9.91 -8.44
CA PRO A 9 -3.17 -8.84 -9.28
C PRO A 9 -3.83 -7.72 -8.47
N ARG A 10 -4.37 -8.06 -7.29
CA ARG A 10 -4.99 -7.11 -6.37
C ARG A 10 -3.97 -6.25 -5.61
N GLN A 11 -2.80 -6.81 -5.29
CA GLN A 11 -1.71 -6.06 -4.67
C GLN A 11 -1.05 -5.11 -5.66
N GLU A 12 -0.87 -5.56 -6.90
CA GLU A 12 -0.48 -4.74 -8.05
C GLU A 12 -1.43 -3.53 -8.23
N GLU A 13 -2.73 -3.77 -8.17
CA GLU A 13 -3.75 -2.73 -8.28
C GLU A 13 -3.66 -1.70 -7.14
N ILE A 14 -3.46 -2.16 -5.90
CA ILE A 14 -3.22 -1.27 -4.75
C ILE A 14 -1.97 -0.41 -4.97
N VAL A 15 -0.85 -0.99 -5.40
CA VAL A 15 0.40 -0.25 -5.66
C VAL A 15 0.18 0.77 -6.78
N ARG A 16 -0.49 0.37 -7.86
CA ARG A 16 -0.78 1.23 -9.01
C ARG A 16 -1.69 2.40 -8.61
N CYS A 17 -2.72 2.12 -7.82
CA CYS A 17 -3.65 3.12 -7.34
C CYS A 17 -2.93 4.13 -6.42
N ALA A 18 -2.09 3.65 -5.50
CA ALA A 18 -1.26 4.49 -4.64
C ALA A 18 -0.35 5.41 -5.45
N ARG A 19 0.34 4.87 -6.46
CA ARG A 19 1.23 5.66 -7.35
C ARG A 19 0.47 6.70 -8.17
N ARG A 20 -0.69 6.33 -8.72
CA ARG A 20 -1.55 7.27 -9.45
C ARG A 20 -2.00 8.40 -8.54
N TRP A 21 -2.40 8.08 -7.31
CA TRP A 21 -2.84 9.08 -6.35
C TRP A 21 -1.73 10.08 -5.99
N VAL A 22 -0.50 9.62 -5.76
CA VAL A 22 0.63 10.52 -5.54
C VAL A 22 0.87 11.41 -6.77
N ALA A 23 0.73 10.87 -7.99
CA ALA A 23 0.90 11.65 -9.21
C ALA A 23 -0.23 12.70 -9.41
N GLU A 24 -1.44 12.41 -8.94
CA GLU A 24 -2.62 13.26 -9.13
C GLU A 24 -2.78 14.30 -8.01
N TYR A 25 -2.58 13.91 -6.76
CA TYR A 25 -2.80 14.74 -5.58
C TYR A 25 -1.51 15.24 -4.92
N GLY A 26 -0.34 14.71 -5.31
CA GLY A 26 0.94 15.07 -4.72
C GLY A 26 1.20 14.46 -3.34
N GLU A 27 0.31 13.62 -2.83
CA GLU A 27 0.41 12.97 -1.52
C GLU A 27 0.02 11.49 -1.57
N ALA A 28 0.55 10.67 -0.66
CA ALA A 28 0.24 9.25 -0.61
C ALA A 28 -1.17 9.01 -0.03
N PRO A 29 -2.03 8.16 -0.61
CA PRO A 29 -3.40 7.95 -0.10
C PRO A 29 -3.42 7.25 1.25
N SER A 30 -4.49 7.43 2.01
CA SER A 30 -4.72 6.71 3.27
C SER A 30 -5.18 5.29 2.97
N VAL A 31 -4.97 4.37 3.92
CA VAL A 31 -5.50 2.99 3.89
C VAL A 31 -7.00 2.93 3.53
N ARG A 32 -7.79 3.90 4.02
CA ARG A 32 -9.22 4.04 3.70
C ARG A 32 -9.47 4.48 2.26
N GLU A 33 -8.77 5.50 1.79
CA GLU A 33 -8.94 6.06 0.44
C GLU A 33 -8.47 5.08 -0.62
N LEU A 34 -7.36 4.39 -0.35
CA LEU A 34 -6.90 3.29 -1.16
C LEU A 34 -7.96 2.19 -1.25
N GLY A 35 -8.73 1.98 -0.17
CA GLY A 35 -9.83 1.02 -0.09
C GLY A 35 -10.98 1.41 -1.00
N GLU A 36 -11.44 2.66 -0.89
CA GLU A 36 -12.44 3.21 -1.80
C GLU A 36 -11.99 3.17 -3.26
N ALA A 37 -10.75 3.57 -3.54
CA ALA A 37 -10.22 3.68 -4.89
C ALA A 37 -10.05 2.32 -5.60
N VAL A 38 -9.86 1.23 -4.85
CA VAL A 38 -9.81 -0.15 -5.39
C VAL A 38 -11.10 -0.96 -5.15
N GLY A 39 -12.15 -0.32 -4.61
CA GLY A 39 -13.44 -0.97 -4.36
C GLY A 39 -13.45 -1.96 -3.19
N LEU A 40 -12.50 -1.85 -2.25
CA LEU A 40 -12.51 -2.59 -0.99
C LEU A 40 -13.30 -1.80 0.07
N SER A 41 -14.50 -2.29 0.40
CA SER A 41 -15.43 -1.63 1.32
C SER A 41 -14.95 -1.50 2.77
N SER A 42 -13.85 -2.16 3.15
CA SER A 42 -13.35 -2.18 4.53
C SER A 42 -11.84 -1.97 4.58
N SER A 43 -11.42 -0.94 5.33
CA SER A 43 -10.01 -0.65 5.64
C SER A 43 -9.27 -1.82 6.29
N GLY A 44 -9.98 -2.75 6.93
CA GLY A 44 -9.41 -4.00 7.46
C GLY A 44 -8.87 -4.94 6.37
N SER A 45 -9.54 -5.04 5.23
CA SER A 45 -9.10 -5.87 4.09
C SER A 45 -7.83 -5.30 3.44
N ILE A 46 -7.74 -3.97 3.32
CA ILE A 46 -6.50 -3.33 2.88
C ILE A 46 -5.37 -3.50 3.89
N ALA A 47 -5.63 -3.33 5.19
CA ALA A 47 -4.59 -3.51 6.20
C ALA A 47 -3.99 -4.94 6.16
N TYR A 48 -4.84 -5.94 5.92
CA TYR A 48 -4.40 -7.32 5.71
C TYR A 48 -3.56 -7.46 4.43
N GLN A 49 -4.01 -6.89 3.30
CA GLN A 49 -3.27 -6.93 2.04
C GLN A 49 -1.91 -6.22 2.14
N LEU A 50 -1.85 -5.07 2.82
CA LEU A 50 -0.61 -4.33 3.10
C LEU A 50 0.34 -5.16 3.95
N ARG A 51 -0.17 -5.89 4.95
CA ARG A 51 0.65 -6.81 5.75
C ARG A 51 1.25 -7.92 4.87
N ARG A 52 0.45 -8.55 4.01
CA ARG A 52 0.91 -9.58 3.06
C ARG A 52 1.93 -9.04 2.05
N MET A 53 1.75 -7.81 1.58
CA MET A 53 2.72 -7.14 0.70
C MET A 53 4.04 -6.88 1.41
N ARG A 54 4.02 -6.45 2.68
CA ARG A 54 5.24 -6.28 3.48
C ARG A 54 5.99 -7.60 3.68
N GLU A 55 5.27 -8.70 3.92
CA GLU A 55 5.87 -10.04 4.02
C GLU A 55 6.51 -10.47 2.68
N ALA A 56 5.94 -10.06 1.56
CA ALA A 56 6.51 -10.26 0.22
C ALA A 56 7.67 -9.28 -0.11
N GLY A 57 8.00 -8.34 0.78
CA GLY A 57 9.04 -7.33 0.57
C GLY A 57 8.59 -6.10 -0.22
N VAL A 58 7.29 -5.88 -0.36
CA VAL A 58 6.69 -4.73 -1.06
C VAL A 58 6.14 -3.74 -0.04
N VAL A 59 6.71 -2.54 -0.07
CA VAL A 59 6.32 -1.43 0.80
C VAL A 59 5.46 -0.45 0.00
N VAL A 60 4.22 -0.27 0.43
CA VAL A 60 3.31 0.75 -0.12
C VAL A 60 3.26 1.90 0.88
N GLU A 61 3.72 3.07 0.43
CA GLU A 61 3.63 4.29 1.22
C GLU A 61 2.17 4.75 1.26
N THR A 62 1.62 4.90 2.47
CA THR A 62 0.26 5.38 2.70
C THR A 62 0.29 6.45 3.78
N ARG A 63 -0.54 7.50 3.68
CA ARG A 63 -0.70 8.52 4.74
C ARG A 63 -1.50 7.92 5.91
N GLY A 64 -0.87 7.03 6.67
CA GLY A 64 -1.56 6.23 7.66
C GLY A 64 -0.63 5.85 8.79
N ARG A 65 -0.39 6.82 9.68
CA ARG A 65 0.53 6.76 10.83
C ARG A 65 1.93 6.31 10.42
N ARG A 66 2.88 7.24 10.51
CA ARG A 66 4.28 6.89 10.78
C ARG A 66 4.26 5.98 12.01
N SER A 67 4.27 4.67 11.80
CA SER A 67 4.65 3.78 12.87
C SER A 67 6.14 4.02 12.99
N ASP A 68 6.51 4.95 13.87
CA ASP A 68 7.86 5.14 14.42
C ASP A 68 8.42 3.85 15.07
N ARG A 69 7.74 2.71 14.92
CA ARG A 69 8.15 1.36 15.31
C ARG A 69 7.87 0.36 14.19
N CYS A 70 8.47 0.56 13.02
CA CYS A 70 8.66 -0.53 12.06
C CYS A 70 10.07 -1.10 12.26
N PRO A 71 10.26 -2.27 12.91
CA PRO A 71 11.57 -2.84 13.21
C PRO A 71 12.38 -3.29 11.97
N HIS A 72 11.89 -3.00 10.75
CA HIS A 72 12.49 -3.46 9.50
C HIS A 72 12.76 -2.36 8.46
N CYS A 73 12.51 -1.07 8.76
CA CYS A 73 12.96 0.03 7.90
C CYS A 73 13.89 0.99 8.68
N GLY A 74 15.05 0.47 9.09
CA GLY A 74 16.15 1.26 9.61
C GLY A 74 17.25 1.41 8.58
N ARG A 75 17.22 2.48 7.79
CA ARG A 75 18.38 3.35 7.49
C ARG A 75 17.92 4.66 6.86
#